data_AF-A0AA37GR57-F1
#
_entry.id   AF-A0AA37GR57-F1
#
_cell.length_a   1.000
_cell.length_b   1.000
_cell.length_c   1.000
_cell.angle_alpha   90.00
_cell.angle_beta   90.00
_cell.angle_gamma   90.00
#
_symmetry.space_group_name_H-M   'P 1'
#
loop_
_entity.id
_entity.type
_entity.pdbx_description
1 polymer ?
#
loop_
_entity_poly.entity_id
_entity_poly.type
_entity_poly.pdbx_seq_one_letter_code
_entity_poly.pdbx_strand_id
1 'polypeptide(L)'
;MRLISITTIVLGAGTVLVTASPYILPIIQNRNLWAAISLIAILLFTSGHMFNHIRKVPYVAGDGRGGISYFAGGFQNQFGLETQIVAAIYGVLAFCAISLTVKVPRIGDNKRQQVAVLAWGGVLFLMYSFLLSVFRIKNGGYPFSLPPFM
;
A
#
# COMPACT_ATOMS: atom_id res chain seq x y z
N MET A 1 32.44 -17.68 37.88
CA MET A 1 31.98 -18.07 36.52
C MET A 1 30.74 -17.28 36.08
N ARG A 2 29.54 -17.53 36.61
CA ARG A 2 28.28 -16.89 36.13
C ARG A 2 28.25 -15.35 36.21
N LEU A 3 28.69 -14.77 37.32
CA LEU A 3 28.72 -13.30 37.51
C LEU A 3 29.62 -12.59 36.49
N ILE A 4 30.79 -13.17 36.22
CA ILE A 4 31.77 -12.63 35.26
C ILE A 4 31.18 -12.66 33.84
N SER A 5 30.58 -13.78 33.44
CA SER A 5 29.92 -13.89 32.12
C SER A 5 28.78 -12.88 31.94
N ILE A 6 27.95 -12.67 32.97
CA ILE A 6 26.86 -11.67 32.93
C ILE A 6 27.43 -10.27 32.75
N THR A 7 28.46 -9.90 33.52
CA THR A 7 29.08 -8.58 33.41
C THR A 7 29.71 -8.34 32.04
N THR A 8 30.37 -9.35 31.44
CA THR A 8 30.95 -9.22 30.10
C THR A 8 29.88 -9.09 29.02
N ILE A 9 28.76 -9.82 29.13
CA ILE A 9 27.64 -9.72 28.17
C ILE A 9 26.98 -8.34 28.25
N VAL A 10 26.75 -7.82 29.46
CA VAL A 10 26.13 -6.49 29.65
C VAL A 10 27.03 -5.38 29.10
N LEU A 11 28.33 -5.43 29.41
CA LEU A 11 29.29 -4.46 28.90
C LEU A 11 29.44 -4.54 27.38
N GLY A 12 29.51 -5.75 26.82
CA GLY A 12 29.57 -5.98 25.37
C GLY A 12 28.31 -5.52 24.63
N ALA A 13 27.12 -5.79 25.18
CA ALA A 13 25.87 -5.27 24.64
C ALA A 13 25.80 -3.74 24.73
N GLY A 14 26.28 -3.17 25.84
CA GLY A 14 26.36 -1.72 26.04
C GLY A 14 27.26 -1.03 25.01
N THR A 15 28.47 -1.54 24.77
CA THR A 15 29.36 -0.99 23.74
C THR A 15 28.78 -1.13 22.35
N VAL A 16 28.18 -2.27 21.99
CA VAL A 16 27.51 -2.44 20.69
C VAL A 16 26.37 -1.44 20.50
N LEU A 17 25.54 -1.22 21.53
CA LEU A 17 24.45 -0.25 21.46
C LEU A 17 24.95 1.19 21.30
N VAL A 18 25.98 1.59 22.05
CA VAL A 18 26.57 2.94 21.95
C VAL A 18 27.22 3.14 20.58
N THR A 19 27.99 2.17 20.09
CA THR A 19 28.64 2.27 18.78
C THR A 19 27.65 2.21 17.61
N ALA A 20 26.55 1.47 17.74
CA ALA A 20 25.50 1.40 16.72
C ALA A 20 24.53 2.60 16.76
N SER A 21 24.42 3.29 17.91
CA SER A 21 23.51 4.42 18.11
C SER A 21 23.60 5.54 17.06
N PRO A 22 24.78 6.05 16.63
CA PRO A 22 24.84 7.10 15.61
C PRO A 22 24.32 6.65 14.23
N TYR A 23 24.28 5.35 13.95
CA TYR A 23 23.77 4.81 12.69
C TYR A 23 22.28 4.47 12.75
N ILE A 24 21.81 3.96 13.88
CA ILE A 24 20.42 3.50 14.06
C ILE A 24 19.48 4.66 14.44
N LEU A 25 19.92 5.57 15.32
CA LEU A 25 19.07 6.66 15.81
C LEU A 25 18.55 7.57 14.68
N PRO A 26 19.34 7.97 13.67
CA PRO A 26 18.82 8.79 12.58
C PRO A 26 17.75 8.07 11.74
N ILE A 27 17.83 6.75 11.63
CA ILE A 27 16.85 5.92 10.89
C ILE A 27 15.55 5.87 11.69
N ILE A 28 15.63 5.50 12.98
CA ILE A 28 14.45 5.39 13.85
C ILE A 28 13.79 6.75 14.10
N GLN A 29 14.55 7.83 14.15
CA GLN A 29 13.98 9.17 14.36
C GLN A 29 13.43 9.81 13.07
N ASN A 30 13.58 9.15 11.91
CA ASN A 30 13.12 9.70 10.65
C ASN A 30 11.58 9.67 10.53
N ARG A 31 10.94 10.84 10.57
CA ARG A 31 9.48 10.97 10.41
C ARG A 31 8.97 10.40 9.08
N ASN A 32 9.73 10.53 8.00
CA ASN A 32 9.30 10.04 6.69
C ASN A 32 9.28 8.51 6.65
N LEU A 33 10.18 7.85 7.39
CA LEU A 33 10.18 6.40 7.54
C LEU A 33 8.90 5.92 8.22
N TRP A 34 8.53 6.53 9.36
CA TRP A 34 7.30 6.20 10.05
C TRP A 34 6.04 6.51 9.25
N ALA A 35 6.04 7.61 8.50
CA ALA A 35 4.95 7.94 7.59
C ALA A 35 4.79 6.88 6.50
N ALA A 36 5.89 6.41 5.91
CA ALA A 36 5.87 5.36 4.90
C ALA A 36 5.39 4.02 5.47
N ILE A 37 5.93 3.60 6.63
CA ILE A 37 5.52 2.36 7.31
C ILE A 37 4.03 2.39 7.65
N SER A 38 3.56 3.50 8.23
CA SER A 38 2.15 3.66 8.60
C SER A 38 1.25 3.63 7.38
N LEU A 39 1.64 4.29 6.28
CA LEU A 39 0.88 4.27 5.04
C LEU A 39 0.78 2.85 4.46
N ILE A 40 1.89 2.11 4.40
CA ILE A 40 1.89 0.71 3.94
C ILE A 40 0.97 -0.16 4.80
N ALA A 41 1.04 -0.01 6.13
CA ALA A 41 0.18 -0.75 7.06
C ALA A 41 -1.31 -0.44 6.82
N ILE A 42 -1.68 0.83 6.69
CA ILE A 42 -3.07 1.24 6.41
C ILE A 42 -3.55 0.63 5.09
N LEU A 43 -2.74 0.68 4.02
CA LEU A 43 -3.10 0.12 2.71
C LEU A 43 -3.29 -1.41 2.77
N LEU A 44 -2.41 -2.10 3.48
CA LEU A 44 -2.48 -3.56 3.65
C LEU A 44 -3.72 -3.99 4.45
N PHE A 45 -4.05 -3.26 5.52
CA PHE A 45 -5.18 -3.63 6.37
C PHE A 45 -6.53 -3.21 5.77
N THR A 46 -6.59 -2.12 5.02
CA THR A 46 -7.81 -1.69 4.32
C THR A 46 -8.13 -2.52 3.08
N SER A 47 -7.15 -3.17 2.46
CA SER A 47 -7.41 -4.05 1.29
C SER A 47 -8.02 -5.40 1.63
N GLY A 48 -8.08 -5.79 2.92
CA GLY A 48 -8.65 -7.05 3.38
C GLY A 48 -7.65 -8.16 3.71
N HIS A 49 -6.36 -7.84 3.95
CA HIS A 49 -5.35 -8.85 4.27
C HIS A 49 -5.72 -9.75 5.48
N MET A 50 -6.40 -9.20 6.49
CA MET A 50 -6.88 -9.97 7.65
C MET A 50 -7.98 -10.97 7.30
N PHE A 51 -8.83 -10.64 6.32
CA PHE A 51 -9.82 -11.59 5.81
C PHE A 51 -9.14 -12.84 5.25
N ASN A 52 -8.10 -12.63 4.43
CA ASN A 52 -7.32 -13.73 3.86
C ASN A 52 -6.64 -14.59 4.93
N HIS A 53 -6.05 -13.93 5.94
CA HIS A 53 -5.34 -14.61 7.01
C HIS A 53 -6.27 -15.49 7.86
N ILE A 54 -7.46 -14.99 8.21
CA ILE A 54 -8.44 -15.73 9.02
C ILE A 54 -9.07 -16.87 8.21
N ARG A 55 -9.51 -16.58 6.98
CA ARG A 55 -10.29 -17.51 6.15
C ARG A 55 -9.43 -18.49 5.35
N LYS A 56 -8.11 -18.29 5.30
CA LYS A 56 -7.15 -19.10 4.53
C LYS A 56 -7.60 -19.27 3.07
N VAL A 57 -7.99 -18.16 2.44
CA VAL A 57 -8.50 -18.15 1.07
C VAL A 57 -7.42 -18.57 0.07
N PRO A 58 -7.78 -19.19 -1.07
CA PRO A 58 -6.82 -19.49 -2.12
C PRO A 58 -6.23 -18.21 -2.71
N TYR A 59 -4.98 -18.30 -3.18
CA TYR A 59 -4.29 -17.18 -3.80
C TYR A 59 -4.93 -16.78 -5.13
N VAL A 60 -5.28 -17.79 -5.94
CA VAL A 60 -6.05 -17.68 -7.19
C VAL A 60 -6.94 -18.91 -7.30
N ALA A 61 -8.08 -18.81 -7.97
CA ALA A 61 -8.97 -19.93 -8.21
C ALA A 61 -9.16 -20.15 -9.72
N GLY A 62 -9.49 -21.37 -10.12
CA GLY A 62 -9.88 -21.65 -11.50
C GLY A 62 -11.30 -21.15 -11.78
N ASP A 63 -11.53 -20.63 -12.99
CA ASP A 63 -12.85 -20.14 -13.47
C ASP A 63 -13.82 -21.29 -13.83
N GLY A 64 -13.52 -22.53 -13.45
CA GLY A 64 -14.31 -23.73 -13.80
C GLY A 64 -14.33 -24.10 -15.29
N ARG A 65 -13.76 -23.27 -16.16
CA ARG A 65 -13.69 -23.41 -17.63
C ARG A 65 -12.26 -23.59 -18.17
N GLY A 66 -11.32 -23.96 -17.29
CA GLY A 66 -9.89 -24.08 -17.62
C GLY A 66 -9.09 -22.78 -17.55
N GLY A 67 -9.72 -21.66 -17.20
CA GLY A 67 -9.07 -20.36 -16.96
C GLY A 67 -8.77 -20.07 -15.48
N ILE A 68 -8.05 -18.99 -15.21
CA ILE A 68 -7.75 -18.48 -13.86
C ILE A 68 -8.64 -17.27 -13.57
N SER A 69 -9.36 -17.29 -12.45
CA SER A 69 -10.15 -16.17 -11.96
C SER A 69 -9.38 -15.39 -10.89
N TYR A 70 -9.10 -14.12 -11.20
CA TYR A 70 -8.35 -13.20 -10.34
C TYR A 70 -9.21 -12.50 -9.28
N PHE A 71 -10.53 -12.47 -9.48
CA PHE A 71 -11.50 -11.81 -8.60
C PHE A 71 -12.58 -12.80 -8.18
N ALA A 72 -12.81 -12.91 -6.87
CA ALA A 72 -13.84 -13.81 -6.37
C ALA A 72 -15.24 -13.23 -6.62
N GLY A 73 -16.15 -14.08 -7.08
CA GLY A 73 -17.56 -13.72 -7.25
C GLY A 73 -18.26 -13.49 -5.91
N GLY A 74 -19.14 -12.47 -5.90
CA GLY A 74 -19.90 -12.06 -4.72
C GLY A 74 -19.11 -11.21 -3.72
N PHE A 75 -19.84 -10.52 -2.86
CA PHE A 75 -19.26 -9.57 -1.89
C PHE A 75 -18.57 -10.21 -0.69
N GLN A 76 -18.96 -11.44 -0.34
CA GLN A 76 -18.46 -12.11 0.86
C GLN A 76 -17.21 -12.94 0.61
N ASN A 77 -16.79 -13.10 -0.65
CA ASN A 77 -15.62 -13.87 -1.03
C ASN A 77 -14.53 -12.96 -1.58
N GLN A 78 -13.28 -13.34 -1.32
CA GLN A 78 -12.10 -12.60 -1.76
C GLN A 78 -10.93 -13.56 -1.96
N PHE A 79 -10.08 -13.28 -2.95
CA PHE A 79 -8.84 -14.04 -3.17
C PHE A 79 -7.61 -13.34 -2.57
N GLY A 80 -6.55 -14.13 -2.38
CA GLY A 80 -5.25 -13.63 -1.94
C GLY A 80 -4.72 -12.55 -2.89
N LEU A 81 -4.66 -12.87 -4.18
CA LEU A 81 -4.16 -11.96 -5.21
C LEU A 81 -5.04 -10.70 -5.36
N GLU A 82 -6.35 -10.83 -5.18
CA GLU A 82 -7.29 -9.72 -5.23
C GLU A 82 -6.95 -8.62 -4.20
N THR A 83 -6.60 -8.99 -2.95
CA THR A 83 -6.16 -8.01 -1.94
C THR A 83 -4.91 -7.24 -2.34
N GLN A 84 -3.98 -7.89 -3.05
CA GLN A 84 -2.74 -7.24 -3.48
C GLN A 84 -2.98 -6.25 -4.60
N ILE A 85 -3.84 -6.62 -5.56
CA ILE A 85 -4.25 -5.73 -6.65
C ILE A 85 -4.94 -4.49 -6.07
N VAL A 86 -5.90 -4.68 -5.15
CA VAL A 86 -6.61 -3.56 -4.51
C VAL A 86 -5.67 -2.69 -3.68
N ALA A 87 -4.74 -3.28 -2.92
CA ALA A 87 -3.73 -2.53 -2.17
C ALA A 87 -2.84 -1.68 -3.08
N ALA A 88 -2.44 -2.21 -4.25
CA ALA A 88 -1.66 -1.46 -5.22
C ALA A 88 -2.45 -0.28 -5.81
N ILE A 89 -3.73 -0.48 -6.15
CA ILE A 89 -4.61 0.59 -6.64
C ILE A 89 -4.74 1.70 -5.59
N TYR A 90 -5.02 1.35 -4.33
CA TYR A 90 -5.09 2.32 -3.23
C TYR A 90 -3.76 3.04 -3.01
N GLY A 91 -2.63 2.34 -3.14
CA GLY A 91 -1.31 2.94 -3.05
C GLY A 91 -1.07 4.00 -4.12
N VAL A 92 -1.41 3.72 -5.38
CA VAL A 92 -1.29 4.69 -6.47
C VAL A 92 -2.22 5.89 -6.25
N LEU A 93 -3.47 5.66 -5.86
CA LEU A 93 -4.43 6.74 -5.56
C LEU A 93 -3.95 7.63 -4.41
N ALA A 94 -3.49 7.04 -3.32
CA ALA A 94 -2.93 7.77 -2.18
C ALA A 94 -1.69 8.57 -2.60
N PHE A 95 -0.79 7.99 -3.40
CA PHE A 95 0.38 8.67 -3.91
C PHE A 95 0.03 9.85 -4.82
N CYS A 96 -0.97 9.71 -5.69
CA CYS A 96 -1.48 10.81 -6.52
C CYS A 96 -2.03 11.94 -5.65
N ALA A 97 -2.86 11.61 -4.65
CA ALA A 97 -3.45 12.59 -3.74
C ALA A 97 -2.38 13.35 -2.91
N ILE A 98 -1.39 12.64 -2.37
CA ILE A 98 -0.27 13.23 -1.63
C ILE A 98 0.59 14.10 -2.56
N SER A 99 0.86 13.65 -3.78
CA SER A 99 1.65 14.41 -4.76
C SER A 99 0.94 15.71 -5.15
N LEU A 100 -0.37 15.66 -5.42
CA LEU A 100 -1.18 16.83 -5.75
C LEU A 100 -1.25 17.84 -4.61
N THR A 101 -1.35 17.39 -3.37
CA THR A 101 -1.53 18.30 -2.22
C THR A 101 -0.22 18.81 -1.63
N VAL A 102 0.84 17.98 -1.62
CA VAL A 102 2.10 18.32 -0.93
C VAL A 102 3.22 18.74 -1.90
N LYS A 103 3.31 18.10 -3.07
CA LYS A 103 4.46 18.28 -3.98
C LYS A 103 4.18 19.32 -5.06
N VAL A 104 3.02 19.23 -5.71
CA VAL A 104 2.67 20.11 -6.83
C VAL A 104 2.65 21.60 -6.47
N PRO A 105 2.12 22.03 -5.30
CA PRO A 105 2.11 23.45 -4.92
C PRO A 105 3.50 24.05 -4.64
N ARG A 106 4.52 23.20 -4.47
CA ARG A 106 5.90 23.62 -4.20
C ARG A 106 6.74 23.82 -5.48
N ILE A 107 6.16 23.57 -6.65
CA ILE A 107 6.83 23.78 -7.94
C ILE A 107 6.79 25.28 -8.26
N GLY A 108 7.96 25.93 -8.33
CA GLY A 108 8.03 27.38 -8.57
C GLY A 108 7.76 27.81 -10.02
N ASP A 109 7.84 26.91 -10.99
CA ASP A 109 7.55 27.20 -12.39
C ASP A 109 6.07 26.90 -12.71
N ASN A 110 5.30 27.95 -13.02
CA ASN A 110 3.88 27.88 -13.31
C ASN A 110 3.53 26.87 -14.43
N LYS A 111 4.35 26.78 -15.49
CA LYS A 111 4.07 25.85 -16.60
C LYS A 111 4.24 24.41 -16.15
N ARG A 112 5.32 24.12 -15.41
CA ARG A 112 5.58 22.77 -14.86
C ARG A 112 4.54 22.40 -13.80
N GLN A 113 4.09 23.34 -12.99
CA GLN A 113 3.04 23.13 -12.01
C GLN A 113 1.72 22.73 -12.69
N GLN A 114 1.30 23.45 -13.73
CA GLN A 114 0.08 23.11 -14.49
C GLN A 114 0.16 21.71 -15.11
N VAL A 115 1.28 21.39 -15.77
CA VAL A 115 1.50 20.06 -16.35
C VAL A 115 1.46 18.99 -15.26
N ALA A 116 2.06 19.23 -14.09
CA ALA A 116 2.03 18.29 -12.97
C ALA A 116 0.61 18.10 -12.40
N VAL A 117 -0.20 19.16 -12.28
CA VAL A 117 -1.61 19.06 -11.88
C VAL A 117 -2.38 18.18 -12.86
N LEU A 118 -2.25 18.43 -14.16
CA LEU A 118 -2.94 17.67 -15.20
C LEU A 118 -2.48 16.22 -15.25
N ALA A 119 -1.17 15.97 -15.12
CA ALA A 119 -0.61 14.62 -15.11
C ALA A 119 -1.11 13.80 -13.91
N TRP A 120 -0.96 14.33 -12.68
CA TRP A 120 -1.40 13.62 -11.48
C TRP A 120 -2.92 13.51 -11.39
N GLY A 121 -3.66 14.53 -11.84
CA GLY A 121 -5.12 14.48 -11.94
C GLY A 121 -5.58 13.44 -12.95
N GLY A 122 -4.91 13.32 -14.09
CA GLY A 122 -5.16 12.29 -15.09
C GLY A 122 -4.91 10.88 -14.57
N VAL A 123 -3.77 10.64 -13.90
CA VAL A 123 -3.48 9.33 -13.28
C VAL A 123 -4.51 9.00 -12.19
N LEU A 124 -4.89 9.97 -11.36
CA LEU A 124 -5.91 9.78 -10.33
C LEU A 124 -7.25 9.39 -10.96
N PHE A 125 -7.69 10.12 -12.00
CA PHE A 125 -8.91 9.81 -12.72
C PHE A 125 -8.89 8.40 -13.31
N LEU A 126 -7.83 8.07 -14.06
CA LEU A 126 -7.68 6.75 -14.69
C LEU A 126 -7.67 5.62 -13.67
N MET A 127 -6.95 5.77 -12.56
CA MET A 127 -6.91 4.73 -11.54
C MET A 127 -8.21 4.60 -10.76
N TYR A 128 -8.92 5.70 -10.55
CA TYR A 128 -10.24 5.65 -9.94
C TYR A 128 -11.27 4.98 -10.86
N SER A 129 -11.21 5.24 -12.16
CA SER A 129 -12.01 4.51 -13.17
C SER A 129 -11.73 3.01 -13.13
N PHE A 130 -10.46 2.61 -13.01
CA PHE A 130 -10.09 1.19 -12.89
C PHE A 130 -10.59 0.56 -11.59
N LEU A 131 -10.46 1.25 -10.44
CA LEU A 131 -11.01 0.79 -9.16
C LEU A 131 -12.52 0.52 -9.26
N LEU A 132 -13.23 1.44 -9.90
CA LEU A 132 -14.68 1.36 -10.06
C LEU A 132 -15.08 0.23 -11.01
N SER A 133 -14.30 -0.03 -12.06
CA SER A 133 -14.46 -1.22 -12.92
C SER A 133 -14.31 -2.53 -12.13
N VAL A 134 -13.26 -2.65 -11.30
CA VAL A 134 -13.07 -3.82 -10.42
C VAL A 134 -14.24 -3.99 -9.45
N PHE A 135 -14.73 -2.89 -8.86
CA PHE A 135 -15.89 -2.93 -7.97
C PHE A 135 -17.15 -3.45 -8.67
N ARG A 136 -17.37 -3.09 -9.95
CA ARG A 136 -18.50 -3.56 -10.75
C ARG A 136 -18.43 -5.04 -11.09
N ILE A 137 -17.23 -5.63 -11.17
CA ILE A 137 -17.08 -7.09 -11.33
C ILE A 137 -17.69 -7.81 -10.12
N LYS A 138 -17.50 -7.28 -8.90
CA LYS A 138 -18.16 -7.81 -7.70
C LYS A 138 -19.64 -7.45 -7.62
N ASN A 139 -20.01 -6.25 -8.06
CA ASN A 139 -21.38 -5.74 -8.03
C ASN A 139 -21.93 -5.45 -9.42
N GLY A 140 -22.42 -6.48 -10.10
CA GLY A 140 -22.98 -6.34 -11.46
C GLY A 140 -24.17 -5.38 -11.55
N GLY A 141 -24.85 -5.09 -10.43
CA GLY A 141 -25.95 -4.13 -10.36
C GLY A 141 -25.52 -2.67 -10.19
N TYR A 142 -24.22 -2.37 -10.11
CA TYR A 142 -23.75 -1.01 -9.89
C TYR A 142 -23.85 -0.16 -11.18
N PRO A 143 -24.66 0.92 -11.17
CA PRO A 143 -25.08 1.61 -12.40
C PRO A 143 -24.07 2.65 -12.92
N PHE A 144 -23.09 3.06 -12.11
CA PHE A 144 -22.14 4.10 -12.49
C PHE A 144 -20.86 3.48 -13.05
N SER A 145 -20.27 4.13 -14.05
CA SER A 145 -19.00 3.76 -14.66
C SER A 145 -18.24 5.00 -15.09
N LEU A 146 -16.91 4.91 -15.18
CA LEU A 146 -16.08 6.01 -15.66
C LEU A 146 -15.20 5.53 -16.82
N PRO A 147 -15.06 6.33 -17.89
CA PRO A 147 -14.09 6.04 -18.96
C PRO A 147 -12.67 5.95 -18.40
N PRO A 148 -11.78 5.12 -18.99
CA PRO A 148 -11.98 4.25 -20.15
C PRO A 148 -12.56 2.88 -19.81
N PHE A 149 -12.76 2.56 -18.52
CA PHE A 149 -13.17 1.22 -18.06
C PHE A 149 -14.68 1.18 -17.78
N MET A 150 -15.48 1.15 -18.84
CA MET A 150 -16.95 1.03 -18.80
C MET A 150 -17.44 -0.38 -19.09
#